data_AF-A0A200R2B4-F1
#
_entry.id   AF-A0A200R2B4-F1
#
_cell.length_a   1.000
_cell.length_b   1.000
_cell.length_c   1.000
_cell.angle_alpha   90.00
_cell.angle_beta   90.00
_cell.angle_gamma   90.00
#
_symmetry.space_group_name_H-M   'P 1'
#
loop_
_entity.id
_entity.type
_entity.pdbx_description
1 polymer ?
#
loop_
_entity_poly.entity_id
_entity_poly.type
_entity_poly.pdbx_seq_one_letter_code
_entity_poly.pdbx_strand_id
1 'polypeptide(L)'
;MVVEEVEDGYKGSNSIKLDVEKFDGLINFGLWQIQVKKVLIQYGLIKAPKGRIGKLADMDNDSWDDLDMRTASQIWLLLAKNVLANVSQINSAKEL
;
A
#
# COMPACT_ATOMS: atom_id res chain seq x y z
N MET A 1 34.16 27.02 24.28
CA MET A 1 32.81 26.41 24.34
C MET A 1 32.54 25.87 22.94
N VAL A 2 32.88 24.60 22.73
CA VAL A 2 32.66 23.91 21.46
C VAL A 2 31.26 23.34 21.56
N VAL A 3 30.35 23.82 20.71
CA VAL A 3 29.02 23.23 20.58
C VAL A 3 29.18 22.00 19.70
N GLU A 4 29.08 20.82 20.30
CA GLU A 4 29.01 19.56 19.56
C GLU A 4 27.68 19.49 18.83
N GLU A 5 27.75 19.32 17.50
CA GLU A 5 26.61 19.04 16.66
C GLU A 5 26.08 17.64 17.00
N VAL A 6 24.85 17.57 17.49
CA VAL A 6 24.14 16.31 17.65
C VAL A 6 23.50 15.98 16.30
N GLU A 7 24.22 15.23 15.47
CA GLU A 7 23.59 14.54 14.34
C GLU A 7 22.66 13.46 14.90
N ASP A 8 21.37 13.79 15.03
CA ASP A 8 20.33 12.79 15.23
C ASP A 8 20.25 11.93 13.97
N GLY A 9 21.04 10.85 13.98
CA GLY A 9 20.97 9.79 13.00
C GLY A 9 19.54 9.26 12.96
N TYR A 10 18.81 9.63 11.92
CA TYR A 10 17.59 8.95 11.52
C TYR A 10 17.96 7.50 11.26
N LYS A 11 17.82 6.70 12.31
CA LYS A 11 17.82 5.24 12.28
C LYS A 11 16.86 4.87 11.18
N GLY A 12 17.42 4.48 10.03
CA GLY A 12 16.64 4.12 8.86
C GLY A 12 15.58 3.15 9.31
N SER A 13 14.32 3.60 9.30
CA SER A 13 13.19 2.69 9.22
C SER A 13 13.60 1.69 8.15
N ASN A 14 13.56 0.39 8.44
CA ASN A 14 13.66 -0.62 7.40
C ASN A 14 12.57 -0.30 6.38
N SER A 15 12.88 0.54 5.39
CA SER A 15 12.07 0.78 4.23
C SER A 15 12.04 -0.57 3.60
N ILE A 16 10.91 -1.25 3.72
CA ILE A 16 10.72 -2.53 3.07
C ILE A 16 10.87 -2.21 1.58
N LYS A 17 12.08 -2.43 1.04
CA LYS A 17 12.36 -2.32 -0.38
C LYS A 17 11.71 -3.53 -1.02
N LEU A 18 10.39 -3.44 -1.14
CA LEU A 18 9.59 -4.34 -1.94
C LEU A 18 9.92 -4.01 -3.39
N ASP A 19 10.82 -4.79 -3.98
CA ASP A 19 11.10 -4.76 -5.40
C ASP A 19 9.93 -5.43 -6.14
N VAL A 20 8.83 -4.68 -6.25
CA VAL A 20 7.67 -5.06 -7.05
C VAL A 20 7.70 -4.21 -8.31
N GLU A 21 7.77 -4.89 -9.44
CA GLU A 21 7.71 -4.24 -10.74
C GLU A 21 6.38 -3.50 -10.89
N LYS A 22 6.45 -2.27 -11.40
CA LYS A 22 5.26 -1.46 -11.60
C LYS A 22 4.42 -2.02 -12.73
N PHE A 23 3.10 -2.05 -12.54
CA PHE A 23 2.20 -2.48 -13.62
C PHE A 23 2.11 -1.42 -14.70
N ASP A 24 2.53 -1.78 -15.90
CA ASP A 24 2.55 -0.95 -17.10
C ASP A 24 1.56 -1.39 -18.18
N GLY A 25 0.86 -2.51 -17.96
CA GLY A 25 -0.04 -3.15 -18.92
C GLY A 25 0.63 -4.16 -19.85
N LEU A 26 1.97 -4.28 -19.81
CA LEU A 26 2.74 -5.26 -20.58
C LEU A 26 3.12 -6.48 -19.73
N ILE A 27 3.40 -6.27 -18.44
CA ILE A 27 3.67 -7.36 -17.51
C ILE A 27 2.43 -8.20 -17.23
N ASN A 28 2.64 -9.46 -16.86
CA ASN A 28 1.54 -10.37 -16.54
C ASN A 28 0.76 -9.87 -15.31
N PHE A 29 -0.49 -9.46 -15.53
CA PHE A 29 -1.35 -8.90 -14.49
C PHE A 29 -1.56 -9.85 -13.31
N GLY A 30 -1.77 -11.15 -13.56
CA GLY A 30 -1.95 -12.14 -12.50
C GLY A 30 -0.72 -12.31 -11.61
N LEU A 31 0.48 -12.29 -12.20
CA LEU A 31 1.74 -12.30 -11.43
C LEU A 31 1.92 -11.02 -10.63
N TRP A 32 1.62 -9.87 -11.22
CA TRP A 32 1.67 -8.58 -10.53
C TRP A 32 0.71 -8.54 -9.32
N GLN A 33 -0.53 -9.02 -9.48
CA GLN A 33 -1.50 -9.11 -8.38
C GLN A 33 -0.98 -9.94 -7.20
N ILE A 34 -0.30 -11.06 -7.47
CA ILE A 34 0.31 -11.90 -6.41
C ILE A 34 1.39 -11.12 -5.65
N GLN A 35 2.21 -10.33 -6.35
CA GLN A 35 3.25 -9.50 -5.73
C GLN A 35 2.65 -8.36 -4.90
N VAL A 36 1.69 -7.60 -5.45
CA VAL A 36 0.94 -6.55 -4.74
C VAL A 36 0.27 -7.10 -3.49
N LYS A 37 -0.33 -8.30 -3.56
CA LYS A 37 -0.94 -8.93 -2.39
C LYS A 37 0.08 -9.19 -1.27
N LYS A 38 1.29 -9.62 -1.61
CA LYS A 38 2.38 -9.81 -0.63
C LYS A 38 2.81 -8.47 -0.02
N VAL A 39 2.91 -7.42 -0.84
CA VAL A 39 3.19 -6.05 -0.39
C VAL A 39 2.16 -5.58 0.64
N LEU A 40 0.88 -5.68 0.30
CA LEU A 40 -0.21 -5.23 1.16
C LEU A 40 -0.26 -6.03 2.48
N ILE A 41 0.09 -7.33 2.48
CA ILE A 41 0.21 -8.14 3.70
C ILE A 41 1.36 -7.62 4.57
N GLN A 42 2.51 -7.31 3.98
CA GLN A 42 3.66 -6.78 4.72
C GLN A 42 3.38 -5.40 5.34
N TYR A 43 2.60 -4.56 4.65
CA TYR A 43 2.15 -3.28 5.17
C TYR A 43 0.97 -3.39 6.15
N GLY A 44 0.44 -4.59 6.42
CA GLY A 44 -0.74 -4.78 7.27
C GLY A 44 -2.03 -4.21 6.68
N LEU A 45 -2.04 -3.95 5.37
CA LEU A 45 -3.16 -3.36 4.64
C LEU A 45 -4.16 -4.40 4.13
N ILE A 46 -3.78 -5.68 4.16
CA ILE A 46 -4.74 -6.77 3.96
C ILE A 46 -5.35 -7.14 5.31
N LYS A 47 -6.64 -6.86 5.47
CA LYS A 47 -7.47 -7.61 6.43
C LYS A 47 -7.53 -9.05 5.94
N ALA A 48 -7.02 -9.98 6.74
CA ALA A 48 -7.01 -11.40 6.42
C ALA A 48 -8.35 -11.85 5.82
N PRO A 49 -8.39 -12.43 4.61
CA PRO A 49 -9.62 -12.94 4.01
C PRO A 49 -10.02 -14.29 4.63
N LYS A 50 -9.90 -14.44 5.95
CA LYS A 50 -10.41 -15.58 6.70
C LYS A 50 -11.32 -15.08 7.81
N GLY A 51 -12.62 -15.26 7.59
CA GLY A 51 -13.63 -15.13 8.64
C GLY A 51 -14.39 -13.81 8.61
N ARG A 52 -15.09 -13.54 7.51
CA ARG A 52 -16.18 -12.57 7.51
C ARG A 52 -17.40 -13.15 8.23
N ILE A 53 -17.28 -13.46 9.52
CA ILE A 53 -18.37 -13.52 10.51
C ILE A 53 -17.68 -13.24 11.86
N GLY A 54 -17.82 -12.03 12.41
CA GLY A 54 -17.44 -11.77 13.80
C GLY A 54 -16.71 -10.45 14.04
N LYS A 55 -15.62 -10.15 13.30
CA LYS A 55 -14.75 -9.00 13.66
C LYS A 55 -14.95 -7.73 12.82
N LEU A 56 -15.89 -7.75 11.87
CA LEU A 56 -16.19 -6.61 11.00
C LEU A 56 -17.34 -5.73 11.50
N ALA A 57 -18.11 -6.21 12.48
CA ALA A 57 -19.27 -5.48 12.97
C ALA A 57 -18.90 -4.24 13.80
N ASP A 58 -17.66 -4.19 14.33
CA ASP A 58 -17.23 -3.17 15.29
C ASP A 58 -16.19 -2.18 14.74
N MET A 59 -15.78 -2.32 13.48
CA MET A 59 -14.91 -1.30 12.88
C MET A 59 -15.77 -0.14 12.41
N ASP A 60 -15.49 1.04 12.94
CA ASP A 60 -16.14 2.28 12.53
C ASP A 60 -15.81 2.61 11.06
N ASN A 61 -16.68 3.41 10.44
CA ASN A 61 -16.59 3.74 9.02
C ASN A 61 -15.30 4.51 8.70
N ASP A 62 -14.85 5.39 9.60
CA ASP A 62 -13.66 6.22 9.40
C ASP A 62 -12.38 5.36 9.36
N SER A 63 -12.28 4.36 10.24
CA SER A 63 -11.16 3.41 10.22
C SER A 63 -11.20 2.50 8.99
N TRP A 64 -12.37 2.26 8.41
CA TRP A 64 -12.51 1.54 7.15
C TRP A 64 -12.06 2.37 5.96
N ASP A 65 -12.48 3.64 5.90
CA ASP A 65 -12.12 4.58 4.84
C ASP A 65 -10.62 4.88 4.86
N ASP A 66 -10.00 5.05 6.02
CA ASP A 66 -8.54 5.22 6.16
C ASP A 66 -7.78 3.99 5.63
N LEU A 67 -8.26 2.78 5.93
CA LEU A 67 -7.63 1.56 5.42
C LEU A 67 -7.78 1.42 3.90
N ASP A 68 -8.98 1.71 3.36
CA ASP A 68 -9.24 1.65 1.93
C ASP A 68 -8.36 2.66 1.18
N MET A 69 -8.28 3.90 1.68
CA MET A 69 -7.44 4.96 1.11
C MET A 69 -5.94 4.60 1.15
N ARG A 70 -5.46 4.02 2.25
CA ARG A 70 -4.06 3.54 2.34
C ARG A 70 -3.79 2.39 1.39
N THR A 71 -4.74 1.49 1.22
CA THR A 71 -4.63 0.36 0.28
C THR A 71 -4.59 0.88 -1.15
N ALA A 72 -5.49 1.79 -1.53
CA ALA A 72 -5.53 2.43 -2.83
C ALA A 72 -4.21 3.15 -3.13
N SER A 73 -3.71 3.92 -2.16
CA SER A 73 -2.44 4.65 -2.28
C SER A 73 -1.26 3.70 -2.53
N GLN A 74 -1.20 2.56 -1.85
CA GLN A 74 -0.13 1.57 -2.09
C GLN A 74 -0.25 0.93 -3.48
N ILE A 75 -1.46 0.60 -3.94
CA ILE A 75 -1.68 0.06 -5.29
C ILE A 75 -1.20 1.08 -6.33
N TRP A 76 -1.57 2.36 -6.17
CA TRP A 76 -1.11 3.44 -7.05
C TRP A 76 0.41 3.57 -7.14
N LEU A 77 1.13 3.42 -6.03
CA LEU A 77 2.60 3.46 -6.03
C LEU A 77 3.22 2.31 -6.84
N LEU A 78 2.48 1.21 -7.01
CA LEU A 78 2.86 0.02 -7.78
C LEU A 78 2.36 0.06 -9.23
N LEU A 79 1.80 1.18 -9.69
CA LEU A 79 1.42 1.41 -11.09
C LEU A 79 2.46 2.28 -11.81
N ALA A 80 2.63 2.02 -13.11
CA ALA A 80 3.46 2.84 -13.98
C ALA A 80 2.70 4.12 -14.40
N LYS A 81 3.45 5.16 -14.81
CA LYS A 81 2.88 6.48 -15.12
C LYS A 81 1.81 6.46 -16.22
N ASN A 82 2.00 5.59 -17.23
CA ASN A 82 1.05 5.41 -18.32
C ASN A 82 -0.28 4.81 -17.85
N VAL A 83 -0.26 3.97 -16.82
CA VAL A 83 -1.47 3.39 -16.22
C VAL A 83 -2.11 4.37 -15.25
N LEU A 84 -1.30 5.10 -14.47
CA LEU A 84 -1.77 6.12 -13.51
C LEU A 84 -2.63 7.22 -14.17
N ALA A 85 -2.30 7.62 -15.40
CA ALA A 85 -3.11 8.60 -16.14
C ALA A 85 -4.59 8.16 -16.28
N ASN A 86 -4.82 6.85 -16.42
CA ASN A 86 -6.16 6.28 -16.65
C ASN A 86 -6.95 6.08 -15.34
N VAL A 87 -6.26 5.86 -14.22
CA VAL A 87 -6.89 5.61 -12.91
C VAL A 87 -6.90 6.85 -12.01
N SER A 88 -6.49 8.01 -12.53
CA SER A 88 -6.24 9.23 -11.76
C SER A 88 -7.44 9.77 -10.96
N GLN A 89 -8.66 9.31 -11.28
CA GLN A 89 -9.91 9.72 -10.63
C GLN A 89 -10.40 8.71 -9.56
N ILE A 90 -9.71 7.58 -9.40
CA ILE A 90 -10.13 6.48 -8.53
C ILE A 90 -9.52 6.65 -7.15
N ASN A 91 -10.35 6.75 -6.11
CA ASN A 91 -9.92 6.99 -4.73
C ASN A 91 -10.15 5.78 -3.79
N SER A 92 -10.78 4.70 -4.28
CA SER A 92 -11.04 3.47 -3.52
C SER A 92 -10.25 2.28 -4.05
N ALA A 93 -9.77 1.42 -3.14
CA ALA A 93 -9.05 0.21 -3.53
C ALA A 93 -9.97 -0.83 -4.21
N LYS A 94 -11.28 -0.75 -3.97
CA LYS A 94 -12.29 -1.60 -4.61
C LYS A 94 -12.50 -1.26 -6.09
N GLU A 95 -12.25 -0.01 -6.45
CA GLU A 95 -12.50 0.52 -7.80
C GLU A 95 -11.25 0.47 -8.70
N LEU A 96 -10.08 0.17 -8.12
CA LEU A 96 -8.83 -0.14 -8.83
C LEU A 96 -8.78 -1.59 -9.30
#